data_AF-A0A5K0YBT8-F1
#
_entry.id   AF-A0A5K0YBT8-F1
#
_cell.length_a   1.000
_cell.length_b   1.000
_cell.length_c   1.000
_cell.angle_alpha   90.00
_cell.angle_beta   90.00
_cell.angle_gamma   90.00
#
_symmetry.space_group_name_H-M   'P 1'
#
loop_
_entity.id
_entity.type
_entity.pdbx_description
1 polymer ?
#
loop_
_entity_poly.entity_id
_entity_poly.type
_entity_poly.pdbx_seq_one_letter_code
_entity_poly.pdbx_strand_id
1 'polypeptide(L)' 'EADQIYKICSVIGTPNQRTWADGLHLANSMNYEFPQ' A
#
# COMPACT_ATOMS: atom_id res chain seq x y z
N GLU A 1 -3.31 10.25 -5.55
CA GLU A 1 -2.74 8.90 -5.74
C GLU A 1 -2.59 8.13 -4.43
N ALA A 2 -2.01 8.73 -3.37
CA ALA A 2 -1.94 8.15 -2.02
C ALA A 2 -3.28 7.61 -1.44
N ASP A 3 -4.42 8.26 -1.72
CA ASP A 3 -5.75 7.83 -1.24
C ASP A 3 -6.14 6.43 -1.71
N GLN A 4 -5.66 6.00 -2.89
CA GLN A 4 -5.98 4.68 -3.44
C GLN A 4 -5.23 3.58 -2.67
N ILE A 5 -3.94 3.79 -2.40
CA ILE A 5 -3.16 2.88 -1.56
C ILE A 5 -3.74 2.84 -0.15
N TYR A 6 -4.11 4.00 0.42
CA TYR A 6 -4.73 4.09 1.74
C TYR A 6 -6.05 3.31 1.80
N LYS A 7 -6.94 3.48 0.81
CA LYS A 7 -8.19 2.70 0.72
C LYS A 7 -7.94 1.20 0.65
N ILE A 8 -6.99 0.77 -0.17
CA ILE A 8 -6.72 -0.67 -0.30
C ILE A 8 -6.10 -1.21 0.99
N CYS A 9 -5.15 -0.48 1.60
CA CYS A 9 -4.60 -0.79 2.92
C CYS A 9 -5.68 -0.81 4.02
N SER A 10 -6.71 0.03 3.91
CA SER A 10 -7.83 0.07 4.84
C SER A 10 -8.78 -1.12 4.69
N VAL A 11 -8.80 -1.80 3.54
CA VAL A 11 -9.68 -2.96 3.26
C VAL A 11 -8.94 -4.29 3.46
N ILE A 12 -7.68 -4.36 3.03
CA ILE A 12 -6.85 -5.57 3.06
C ILE A 12 -5.96 -5.63 4.33
N GLY A 13 -5.79 -4.51 5.04
CA GLY A 13 -4.79 -4.32 6.10
C GLY A 13 -3.44 -3.86 5.55
N THR A 14 -2.45 -3.66 6.43
CA THR A 14 -1.10 -3.20 6.04
C THR A 14 -0.52 -4.14 4.97
N PRO A 15 -0.26 -3.65 3.74
CA PRO A 15 0.33 -4.47 2.71
C PRO A 15 1.71 -4.92 3.15
N ASN A 16 1.83 -6.22 3.35
CA ASN A 16 3.11 -6.87 3.47
C ASN A 16 3.47 -7.47 2.12
N GLN A 17 4.76 -7.67 1.88
CA GLN A 17 5.26 -8.26 0.64
C GLN A 17 4.66 -9.66 0.36
N ARG A 18 4.07 -10.28 1.38
CA ARG A 18 3.38 -11.58 1.30
C ARG A 18 1.88 -11.47 0.98
N THR A 19 1.23 -10.38 1.39
CA THR A 19 -0.22 -10.18 1.19
C THR A 19 -0.51 -9.33 -0.03
N TRP A 20 0.35 -8.35 -0.35
CA TRP A 20 0.12 -7.42 -1.46
C TRP A 20 1.43 -6.82 -1.99
N ALA A 21 2.24 -7.66 -2.65
CA ALA A 21 3.51 -7.25 -3.26
C ALA A 21 3.36 -6.16 -4.34
N ASP A 22 2.33 -6.26 -5.18
CA ASP A 22 2.02 -5.24 -6.20
C ASP A 22 1.62 -3.90 -5.55
N GLY A 23 0.91 -3.94 -4.42
CA GLY A 23 0.57 -2.74 -3.66
C GLY A 23 1.77 -2.04 -3.08
N LEU A 24 2.76 -2.80 -2.62
CA LEU A 24 4.05 -2.28 -2.17
C LEU A 24 4.84 -1.64 -3.31
N HIS A 25 4.87 -2.28 -4.48
CA HIS A 25 5.52 -1.72 -5.67
C HIS A 25 4.83 -0.43 -6.12
N LEU A 26 3.50 -0.42 -6.13
CA LEU A 26 2.69 0.73 -6.47
C LEU A 26 2.86 1.86 -5.46
N ALA A 27 2.85 1.56 -4.15
CA ALA A 27 3.10 2.51 -3.08
C ALA A 27 4.49 3.14 -3.21
N ASN A 28 5.52 2.32 -3.44
CA ASN A 28 6.89 2.81 -3.68
C ASN A 28 6.95 3.71 -4.93
N SER A 29 6.28 3.30 -6.02
CA SER A 29 6.18 4.12 -7.24
C SER A 29 5.40 5.42 -7.03
N MET A 30 4.48 5.44 -6.07
CA MET A 30 3.70 6.61 -5.66
C MET A 30 4.36 7.42 -4.52
N ASN A 31 5.56 7.03 -4.08
CA ASN A 31 6.23 7.62 -2.91
C ASN A 31 5.33 7.64 -1.65
N TYR A 32 4.54 6.58 -1.50
CA TYR A 32 3.60 6.41 -0.40
C TYR A 32 4.29 5.68 0.76
N GLU A 33 4.42 6.37 1.89
CA GLU A 33 4.96 5.82 3.12
C GLU A 33 3.82 5.24 3.96
N PHE A 34 3.92 3.95 4.29
CA PHE A 34 2.94 3.31 5.16
C PHE A 34 3.16 3.77 6.61
N PRO A 35 2.10 4.19 7.32
CA PRO A 35 2.20 4.42 8.76
C PRO A 35 2.50 3.08 9.46
N GLN A 36 3.55 3.04 10.28
CA GLN A 36 3.92 1.88 11.12
C GLN A 36 2.87 1.57 12.19
#